data_AF-A0A940CW18-F1
#
_entry.id   AF-A0A940CW18-F1
#
_cell.length_a   1.000
_cell.length_b   1.000
_cell.length_c   1.000
_cell.angle_alpha   90.00
_cell.angle_beta   90.00
_cell.angle_gamma   90.00
#
_symmetry.space_group_name_H-M   'P 1'
#
loop_
_entity.id
_entity.type
_entity.pdbx_description
1 polymer ?
#
loop_
_entity_poly.entity_id
_entity_poly.type
_entity_poly.pdbx_seq_one_letter_code
_entity_poly.pdbx_strand_id
1 'polypeptide(L)' 'MKRLAIKWLVGTDENGDPVFKRQTLNVEDTVDVSKATVIAQTLEKYTTYSIDSAQVITYEDVI' A
#
# COMPACT_ATOMS: atom_id res chain seq x y z
N MET A 1 -3.78 -7.16 -15.91
CA MET A 1 -3.54 -6.00 -15.03
C MET A 1 -3.84 -6.43 -13.60
N LYS A 2 -2.88 -6.28 -12.69
CA LYS A 2 -3.00 -6.57 -11.25
C LYS A 2 -3.31 -5.31 -10.46
N ARG A 3 -3.65 -5.48 -9.18
CA ARG A 3 -3.83 -4.37 -8.24
C ARG A 3 -2.81 -4.44 -7.13
N LEU A 4 -2.24 -3.29 -6.75
CA LEU A 4 -1.36 -3.13 -5.61
C LEU A 4 -2.08 -2.28 -4.56
N ALA A 5 -2.36 -2.84 -3.39
CA ALA A 5 -2.85 -2.09 -2.25
C ALA A 5 -1.66 -1.58 -1.43
N ILE A 6 -1.67 -0.29 -1.11
CA ILE A 6 -0.67 0.35 -0.26
C ILE A 6 -1.39 0.95 0.93
N LYS A 7 -0.91 0.64 2.14
CA LYS A 7 -1.41 1.18 3.40
C LYS A 7 -0.31 2.02 4.04
N TRP A 8 -0.64 3.21 4.50
CA TRP A 8 0.29 4.12 5.17
C TRP A 8 -0.33 4.78 6.40
N LEU A 9 0.51 5.11 7.37
CA LEU A 9 0.14 5.84 8.56
C LEU A 9 0.04 7.33 8.22
N VAL A 10 -1.10 7.96 8.52
CA VAL A 10 -1.30 9.41 8.31
C VAL A 10 -1.20 10.24 9.57
N GLY A 11 -1.25 9.61 10.74
CA GLY A 11 -1.17 10.28 12.04
C GLY A 11 -1.91 9.48 13.11
N THR A 12 -2.22 10.15 14.21
CA THR A 12 -3.05 9.62 15.30
C THR A 12 -4.33 10.44 15.42
N ASP A 13 -5.42 9.82 15.85
CA ASP A 13 -6.67 10.52 16.14
C ASP A 13 -6.65 11.19 17.53
N GLU A 14 -7.80 11.74 17.93
CA GLU A 14 -7.98 12.43 19.23
C GLU A 14 -7.82 11.48 20.44
N ASN A 15 -7.93 10.17 20.24
CA ASN A 15 -7.73 9.14 21.27
C ASN A 15 -6.30 8.58 21.28
N GLY A 16 -5.45 9.02 20.35
CA GLY A 16 -4.09 8.49 20.16
C GLY A 16 -4.03 7.23 19.31
N ASP A 17 -5.14 6.82 18.68
CA ASP A 17 -5.17 5.63 17.84
C ASP A 17 -4.56 5.93 16.46
N PRO A 18 -3.71 5.03 15.91
CA PRO A 18 -3.08 5.25 14.63
C PRO A 18 -4.09 5.22 13.48
N VAL A 19 -4.14 6.30 12.71
CA VAL A 19 -5.00 6.43 11.53
C VAL A 19 -4.23 6.00 10.29
N PHE A 20 -4.76 5.00 9.60
CA PHE A 20 -4.19 4.51 8.34
C PHE A 20 -5.04 4.90 7.15
N LYS A 21 -4.40 5.19 6.02
CA LYS A 21 -5.06 5.27 4.71
C LYS A 21 -4.60 4.12 3.83
N ARG A 22 -5.50 3.70 2.94
CA ARG A 22 -5.25 2.67 1.94
C ARG A 22 -5.61 3.19 0.56
N GLN A 23 -4.74 2.94 -0.42
CA GLN A 23 -5.03 3.18 -1.83
C GLN A 23 -4.66 1.97 -2.67
N THR A 24 -5.43 1.75 -3.71
CA THR A 24 -5.22 0.69 -4.69
C THR A 24 -4.74 1.31 -5.99
N LEU A 25 -3.66 0.76 -6.54
CA LEU A 25 -3.07 1.16 -7.81
C LEU A 25 -3.20 0.01 -8.80
N ASN A 26 -3.52 0.32 -10.06
CA ASN A 26 -3.42 -0.66 -11.14
C ASN A 26 -1.95 -0.82 -11.51
N VAL A 27 -1.47 -2.05 -11.56
CA VAL A 27 -0.09 -2.40 -11.86
C VAL A 27 -0.02 -3.48 -12.93
N GLU A 28 1.11 -3.54 -13.62
CA GLU A 28 1.39 -4.58 -14.62
C GLU A 28 1.32 -5.98 -14.00
N ASP A 29 0.92 -6.99 -14.79
CA ASP A 29 0.83 -8.38 -14.31
C ASP A 29 2.19 -8.96 -13.91
N THR A 30 3.26 -8.34 -14.38
CA THR A 30 4.64 -8.68 -14.05
C THR A 30 5.04 -8.24 -12.63
N VAL A 31 4.20 -7.49 -11.92
CA VAL A 31 4.43 -7.11 -10.52
C VAL A 31 4.16 -8.31 -9.61
N ASP A 32 5.21 -8.71 -8.91
CA ASP A 32 5.22 -9.73 -7.86
C ASP A 32 5.48 -9.07 -6.50
N VAL A 33 5.57 -9.88 -5.45
CA VAL A 33 5.79 -9.41 -4.08
C VAL A 33 7.10 -8.62 -3.96
N SER A 34 8.18 -9.10 -4.58
CA SER A 34 9.49 -8.42 -4.55
C SER A 34 9.42 -7.03 -5.17
N LYS A 35 8.78 -6.90 -6.34
CA LYS A 35 8.57 -5.61 -7.00
C LYS A 35 7.63 -4.70 -6.21
N ALA A 36 6.59 -5.25 -5.58
CA ALA A 36 5.71 -4.50 -4.69
C ALA A 36 6.46 -3.90 -3.50
N THR A 37 7.39 -4.65 -2.89
CA THR A 37 8.29 -4.14 -1.84
C THR A 37 9.17 -3.00 -2.35
N VAL A 38 9.75 -3.12 -3.54
CA VAL A 38 10.57 -2.04 -4.14
C VAL A 38 9.73 -0.79 -4.41
N ILE A 39 8.49 -0.95 -4.90
CA ILE A 39 7.55 0.16 -5.09
C ILE A 39 7.25 0.84 -3.75
N ALA A 40 6.97 0.06 -2.70
CA ALA A 40 6.73 0.59 -1.35
C ALA A 40 7.93 1.40 -0.84
N GLN A 41 9.12 0.82 -0.87
CA GLN A 41 10.36 1.50 -0.45
C GLN A 41 10.65 2.76 -1.28
N THR A 42 10.31 2.73 -2.58
CA THR A 42 10.46 3.90 -3.45
C THR A 42 9.50 5.00 -3.03
N LEU A 43 8.23 4.66 -2.83
CA LEU A 43 7.22 5.62 -2.38
C LEU A 43 7.56 6.24 -1.03
N GLU A 44 8.08 5.45 -0.09
CA GLU A 44 8.52 5.91 1.23
C GLU A 44 9.58 7.02 1.13
N LYS A 45 10.45 7.00 0.12
CA LYS A 45 11.44 8.08 -0.12
C LYS A 45 10.81 9.39 -0.61
N TYR A 46 9.62 9.32 -1.20
CA TYR A 46 8.92 10.47 -1.79
C TYR A 46 7.70 10.93 -0.98
N THR A 47 7.40 10.25 0.14
CA THR A 47 6.31 10.63 1.04
C THR A 47 6.87 10.97 2.42
N THR A 48 6.13 11.82 3.15
CA THR A 48 6.37 12.05 4.58
C THR A 48 5.67 11.01 5.46
N TYR A 49 4.85 10.14 4.86
CA TYR A 49 4.08 9.11 5.55
C TYR A 49 4.85 7.79 5.60
N SER A 50 4.83 7.12 6.76
CA SER A 50 5.39 5.77 6.89
C SER A 50 4.48 4.76 6.22
N ILE A 51 5.04 3.96 5.30
CA ILE A 51 4.29 2.89 4.64
C ILE A 51 4.25 1.70 5.59
N ASP A 52 3.04 1.23 5.87
CA ASP A 52 2.77 0.10 6.77
C ASP A 52 2.85 -1.22 5.99
N SER A 53 2.21 -1.28 4.83
CA SER A 53 2.17 -2.50 4.02
C SER A 53 1.91 -2.22 2.55
N ALA A 54 2.44 -3.10 1.69
CA ALA A 54 2.17 -3.14 0.26
C ALA A 54 1.83 -4.58 -0.13
N GLN A 55 0.64 -4.78 -0.71
CA GLN A 55 0.10 -6.09 -1.03
C GLN A 55 -0.38 -6.15 -2.48
N VAL A 56 0.16 -7.11 -3.24
CA VAL A 56 -0.37 -7.44 -4.56
C VAL A 56 -1.69 -8.20 -4.36
N ILE A 57 -2.78 -7.63 -4.83
CA ILE A 57 -4.09 -8.27 -4.85
C ILE A 57 -4.09 -9.26 -6.01
N THR A 58 -4.08 -10.55 -5.66
CA THR A 58 -4.13 -11.67 -6.62
C THR A 58 -5.54 -12.17 -6.88
N TYR A 59 -6.47 -11.90 -5.95
CA TYR A 59 -7.89 -12.24 -6.06
C TYR A 59 -8.71 -11.13 -5.38
N GLU A 60 -9.76 -10.66 -6.05
CA GLU A 60 -10.85 -9.95 -5.40
C GLU A 60 -12.00 -10.94 -5.27
N ASP A 61 -12.40 -11.22 -4.02
CA ASP A 61 -13.62 -11.99 -3.78
C ASP A 61 -14.78 -11.08 -4.20
N VAL A 62 -15.43 -11.40 -5.32
CA VAL A 62 -16.62 -10.71 -5.78
C VAL A 62 -17.79 -11.36 -5.04
N ILE A 63 -18.17 -10.79 -3.90
CA ILE A 63 -19.43 -11.12 -3.20
C ILE A 63 -20.58 -10.40 -3.89
#